data_AF-A0A917U2P1-F1
#
_entry.id   AF-A0A917U2P1-F1
#
_cell.length_a   1.000
_cell.length_b   1.000
_cell.length_c   1.000
_cell.angle_alpha   90.00
_cell.angle_beta   90.00
_cell.angle_gamma   90.00
#
_symmetry.space_group_name_H-M   'P 1'
#
loop_
_entity.id
_entity.type
_entity.pdbx_description
1 polymer ?
#
loop_
_entity_poly.entity_id
_entity_poly.type
_entity_poly.pdbx_seq_one_letter_code
_entity_poly.pdbx_strand_id
1 'polypeptide(L)'
;MLETGGAAVPAALRAAGFDLRTDVPGCLAAVAVPGGGRVAVRAAPVSPDDSTGGWRRAIPPLDTLSAVEGFEIGFHSEHTYAVFVDDVVARVAEWVRWEETWSVPPAGEPAARRRRRLERLAASRLASAAVPVGVDLDPFLRAVLDADQAVALDAAVEALYRPGVAWHFPRDRTGARLAGRTRVLLREFAPPPHPNAKGIWLVVDGPPPRTEARLTVRLAEAVGKAAVHRWDRVPERWRADADGRSLDELWGFGGTVTASFATDITAALVGGHALDALVTCGVVVDEPTQRLLTGRPTRFTERRWTDLWVTNALTALADAAPWRWPSAVPPGRRRQRLEGLRGRVASNRSGLFLQNRSGRAVLTFDCNGSPLVTPRVLWERDPDLDLLGLGLLTRADIPLP
;
A
#
# COMPACT_ATOMS: atom_id res chain seq x y z
N MET A 1 27.58 42.27 13.58
CA MET A 1 28.88 42.04 12.94
C MET A 1 28.84 40.62 12.42
N LEU A 2 28.79 40.41 11.11
CA LEU A 2 28.65 39.07 10.53
C LEU A 2 29.99 38.35 10.71
N GLU A 3 30.05 37.29 11.53
CA GLU A 3 31.24 36.41 11.61
C GLU A 3 31.30 35.55 10.34
N THR A 4 31.82 36.12 9.25
CA THR A 4 31.89 35.48 7.91
C THR A 4 33.14 34.62 7.71
N GLY A 5 33.82 34.20 8.78
CA GLY A 5 35.04 33.40 8.64
C GLY A 5 34.75 31.97 8.21
N GLY A 6 35.25 31.54 7.05
CA GLY A 6 35.20 30.13 6.62
C GLY A 6 35.78 29.13 7.63
N ALA A 7 36.63 29.59 8.56
CA ALA A 7 37.16 28.80 9.68
C ALA A 7 36.19 28.67 10.87
N ALA A 8 35.21 29.56 11.01
CA ALA A 8 34.24 29.56 12.11
C ALA A 8 33.26 28.37 12.02
N VAL A 9 32.86 27.99 10.80
CA VAL A 9 31.92 26.88 10.58
C VAL A 9 32.47 25.52 11.06
N PRO A 10 33.69 25.08 10.66
CA PRO A 10 34.25 23.84 11.18
C PRO A 10 34.47 23.86 12.71
N ALA A 11 34.84 25.01 13.28
CA ALA A 11 35.00 25.15 14.73
C ALA A 11 33.68 24.97 15.47
N ALA A 12 32.63 25.67 15.02
CA ALA A 12 31.30 25.59 15.61
C ALA A 12 30.67 24.19 15.48
N LEU A 13 30.83 23.54 14.32
CA LEU A 13 30.34 22.18 14.13
C LEU A 13 31.07 21.15 15.00
N ARG A 14 32.39 21.29 15.22
CA ARG A 14 33.12 20.44 16.18
C ARG A 14 32.67 20.69 17.62
N ALA A 15 32.46 21.95 17.98
CA ALA A 15 31.95 22.32 19.31
C ALA A 15 30.55 21.74 19.56
N ALA A 16 29.73 21.62 18.51
CA ALA A 16 28.44 20.94 18.55
C ALA A 16 28.52 19.40 18.54
N GLY A 17 29.73 18.82 18.51
CA GLY A 17 29.97 17.38 18.61
C GLY A 17 29.89 16.61 17.29
N PHE A 18 29.90 17.29 16.13
CA PHE A 18 29.90 16.60 14.84
C PHE A 18 31.29 16.09 14.47
N ASP A 19 31.35 14.87 13.94
CA ASP A 19 32.55 14.33 13.29
C ASP A 19 32.66 14.90 11.86
N LEU A 20 33.73 15.67 11.61
CA LEU A 20 33.89 16.47 10.40
C LEU A 20 35.04 15.96 9.54
N ARG A 21 34.77 15.86 8.24
CA ARG A 21 35.79 15.75 7.21
C ARG A 21 36.01 17.10 6.55
N THR A 22 37.21 17.64 6.68
CA THR A 22 37.66 18.88 6.02
C THR A 22 38.57 18.61 4.82
N ASP A 23 38.83 17.34 4.53
CA ASP A 23 39.65 16.88 3.40
C ASP A 23 38.83 16.71 2.10
N VAL A 24 37.52 16.97 2.15
CA VAL A 24 36.64 16.87 0.99
C VAL A 24 36.82 18.11 0.10
N PRO A 25 37.29 17.96 -1.15
CA PRO A 25 37.54 19.10 -2.04
C PRO A 25 36.29 19.99 -2.20
N GLY A 26 36.49 21.31 -2.08
CA GLY A 26 35.43 22.30 -2.24
C GLY A 26 34.41 22.35 -1.10
N CYS A 27 34.66 21.68 0.03
CA CYS A 27 33.82 21.76 1.23
C CYS A 27 34.61 22.36 2.39
N LEU A 28 33.97 23.27 3.14
CA LEU A 28 34.47 23.74 4.43
C LEU A 28 34.37 22.62 5.48
N ALA A 29 33.27 21.86 5.42
CA ALA A 29 33.02 20.71 6.27
C ALA A 29 32.14 19.69 5.53
N ALA A 30 32.37 18.41 5.79
CA ALA A 30 31.48 17.33 5.39
C ALA A 30 31.15 16.47 6.62
N VAL A 31 29.85 16.32 6.92
CA VAL A 31 29.34 15.58 8.07
C VAL A 31 28.66 14.32 7.59
N ALA A 32 29.04 13.17 8.14
CA ALA A 32 28.37 11.91 7.82
C ALA A 32 26.94 11.90 8.35
N VAL A 33 26.02 11.27 7.62
CA VAL A 33 24.61 11.13 8.04
C VAL A 33 24.10 9.70 7.88
N PRO A 34 23.02 9.32 8.60
CA PRO A 34 22.38 8.02 8.42
C PRO A 34 22.04 7.74 6.95
N GLY A 35 22.27 6.49 6.52
CA GLY A 35 22.02 6.06 5.13
C GLY A 35 23.17 6.26 4.15
N GLY A 36 24.38 6.60 4.62
CA GLY A 36 25.60 6.63 3.81
C GLY A 36 25.84 7.93 3.02
N GLY A 37 25.08 8.98 3.29
CA GLY A 37 25.25 10.31 2.69
C GLY A 37 26.19 11.22 3.50
N ARG A 38 26.33 12.46 3.03
CA ARG A 38 27.01 13.54 3.76
C ARG A 38 26.29 14.87 3.61
N VAL A 39 26.22 15.66 4.67
CA VAL A 39 25.93 17.09 4.58
C VAL A 39 27.25 17.79 4.25
N ALA A 40 27.31 18.46 3.10
CA ALA A 40 28.44 19.27 2.70
C ALA A 40 28.14 20.74 2.96
N VAL A 41 29.03 21.44 3.64
CA VAL A 41 28.98 22.89 3.82
C VAL A 41 30.06 23.52 2.95
N ARG A 42 29.69 24.51 2.14
CA ARG A 42 30.58 25.20 1.19
C ARG A 42 30.42 26.71 1.35
N ALA A 43 31.49 27.46 1.18
CA ALA A 43 31.38 28.91 1.00
C ALA A 43 30.78 29.19 -0.39
N ALA A 44 29.81 30.10 -0.46
CA ALA A 44 29.22 30.52 -1.72
C ALA A 44 28.73 31.99 -1.64
N PRO A 45 28.77 32.75 -2.74
CA PRO A 45 28.07 34.03 -2.81
C PRO A 45 26.56 33.79 -2.83
N VAL A 46 25.83 34.44 -1.93
CA VAL A 46 24.37 34.30 -1.76
C VAL A 46 23.68 35.65 -1.78
N SER A 47 22.46 35.72 -2.31
CA SER A 47 21.61 36.92 -2.31
C SER A 47 20.27 36.62 -1.61
N PRO A 48 19.58 37.65 -1.06
CA PRO A 48 18.23 37.47 -0.53
C PRO A 48 17.28 36.94 -1.61
N ASP A 49 16.35 36.07 -1.21
CA ASP A 49 15.27 35.58 -2.06
C ASP A 49 13.94 36.16 -1.60
N ASP A 50 13.52 37.23 -2.26
CA ASP A 50 12.28 37.97 -1.95
C ASP A 50 11.03 37.09 -2.02
N SER A 51 11.06 35.98 -2.77
CA SER A 51 9.92 35.09 -2.92
C SER A 51 9.72 34.13 -1.75
N THR A 52 10.81 33.77 -1.06
CA THR A 52 10.80 32.82 0.05
C THR A 52 11.12 33.46 1.40
N GLY A 53 11.61 34.71 1.40
CA GLY A 53 12.15 35.37 2.57
C GLY A 53 13.48 34.78 3.06
N GLY A 54 14.12 33.94 2.23
CA GLY A 54 15.37 33.23 2.55
C GLY A 54 16.58 33.75 1.78
N TRP A 55 17.58 32.89 1.61
CA TRP A 55 18.77 33.14 0.81
C TRP A 55 18.83 32.16 -0.38
N ARG A 56 19.38 32.62 -1.50
CA ARG A 56 19.64 31.79 -2.69
C ARG A 56 21.07 31.98 -3.17
N ARG A 57 21.57 31.05 -3.99
CA ARG A 57 22.85 31.24 -4.67
C ARG A 57 22.79 32.45 -5.59
N ALA A 58 23.75 33.36 -5.46
CA ALA A 58 23.88 34.49 -6.36
C ALA A 58 24.27 33.98 -7.77
N ILE A 59 23.56 34.44 -8.80
CA ILE A 59 23.84 34.10 -10.20
C ILE A 59 24.62 35.26 -10.84
N PRO A 60 25.91 35.09 -11.17
CA PRO A 60 26.65 36.12 -11.89
C PRO A 60 26.14 36.29 -13.33
N PRO A 61 26.17 37.50 -13.90
CA PRO A 61 26.60 38.77 -13.30
C PRO A 61 25.47 39.54 -12.60
N LEU A 62 24.24 39.02 -12.61
CA LEU A 62 23.02 39.77 -12.25
C LEU A 62 22.98 40.20 -10.77
N ASP A 63 23.53 39.39 -9.86
CA ASP A 63 23.36 39.58 -8.41
C ASP A 63 24.66 39.98 -7.68
N THR A 64 25.74 40.34 -8.38
CA THR A 64 27.07 40.55 -7.76
C THR A 64 27.13 41.72 -6.77
N LEU A 65 26.33 42.78 -6.98
CA LEU A 65 26.31 43.94 -6.08
C LEU A 65 25.48 43.70 -4.79
N SER A 66 24.57 42.73 -4.81
CA SER A 66 23.72 42.35 -3.68
C SER A 66 24.15 41.04 -3.00
N ALA A 67 25.17 40.37 -3.55
CA ALA A 67 25.66 39.11 -3.01
C ALA A 67 26.50 39.36 -1.75
N VAL A 68 26.27 38.55 -0.72
CA VAL A 68 27.10 38.46 0.48
C VAL A 68 27.80 37.11 0.53
N GLU A 69 28.91 37.03 1.27
CA GLU A 69 29.54 35.74 1.58
C GLU A 69 28.64 34.96 2.54
N GLY A 70 28.26 33.75 2.13
CA GLY A 70 27.46 32.84 2.95
C GLY A 70 27.86 31.39 2.74
N PHE A 71 27.00 30.52 3.24
CA PHE A 71 27.23 29.09 3.30
C PHE A 71 26.13 28.36 2.53
N GLU A 72 26.54 27.63 1.50
CA GLU A 72 25.71 26.62 0.86
C GLU A 72 25.82 25.32 1.66
N ILE A 73 24.70 24.87 2.20
CA ILE A 73 24.57 23.63 2.95
C ILE A 73 23.81 22.66 2.05
N GLY A 74 24.50 21.63 1.57
CA GLY A 74 23.97 20.65 0.63
C GLY A 74 23.86 19.26 1.22
N PHE A 75 22.71 18.61 1.03
CA PHE A 75 22.51 17.20 1.32
C PHE A 75 21.70 16.56 0.19
N HIS A 76 22.30 15.58 -0.49
CA HIS A 76 21.82 15.06 -1.77
C HIS A 76 21.61 16.18 -2.80
N SER A 77 20.40 16.32 -3.35
CA SER A 77 20.03 17.35 -4.32
C SER A 77 19.35 18.56 -3.67
N GLU A 78 19.26 18.59 -2.34
CA GLU A 78 18.69 19.71 -1.61
C GLU A 78 19.78 20.60 -1.07
N HIS A 79 19.59 21.90 -1.28
CA HIS A 79 20.50 22.94 -0.85
C HIS A 79 19.73 23.97 -0.04
N THR A 80 20.33 24.42 1.05
CA THR A 80 19.87 25.58 1.80
C THR A 80 21.04 26.56 1.90
N TYR A 81 20.72 27.85 1.88
CA TYR A 81 21.70 28.91 1.97
C TYR A 81 21.52 29.64 3.31
N ALA A 82 22.62 29.90 4.00
CA ALA A 82 22.64 30.59 5.28
C ALA A 82 23.80 31.59 5.31
N VAL A 83 23.66 32.68 6.05
CA VAL A 83 24.74 33.67 6.25
C VAL A 83 25.27 33.69 7.68
N PHE A 84 24.59 33.01 8.61
CA PHE A 84 24.99 32.90 10.01
C PHE A 84 25.48 31.48 10.33
N VAL A 85 26.55 31.37 11.13
CA VAL A 85 27.13 30.08 11.53
C VAL A 85 26.14 29.24 12.36
N ASP A 86 25.36 29.88 13.22
CA ASP A 86 24.34 29.18 14.03
C ASP A 86 23.26 28.53 13.15
N ASP A 87 22.85 29.17 12.06
CA ASP A 87 21.92 28.59 11.08
C ASP A 87 22.53 27.38 10.38
N VAL A 88 23.84 27.41 10.11
CA VAL A 88 24.59 26.26 9.55
C VAL A 88 24.56 25.10 10.54
N VAL A 89 24.93 25.34 11.80
CA VAL A 89 24.95 24.31 12.84
C VAL A 89 23.55 23.72 13.05
N ALA A 90 22.51 24.57 13.14
CA ALA A 90 21.13 24.14 13.30
C ALA A 90 20.67 23.28 12.11
N ARG A 91 20.96 23.68 10.88
CA ARG A 91 20.60 22.93 9.68
C ARG A 91 21.33 21.60 9.58
N VAL A 92 22.64 21.59 9.87
CA VAL A 92 23.42 20.34 9.92
C VAL A 92 22.86 19.41 10.99
N ALA A 93 22.51 19.93 12.17
CA ALA A 93 21.91 19.13 13.25
C ALA A 93 20.55 18.54 12.89
N GLU A 94 19.71 19.28 12.17
CA GLU A 94 18.45 18.80 11.61
C GLU A 94 18.69 17.67 10.61
N TRP A 95 19.60 17.86 9.66
CA TRP A 95 19.87 16.89 8.59
C TRP A 95 20.66 15.66 9.04
N VAL A 96 21.48 15.76 10.09
CA VAL A 96 22.11 14.59 10.72
C VAL A 96 21.07 13.74 11.44
N ARG A 97 20.06 14.37 12.06
CA ARG A 97 18.94 13.71 12.77
C ARG A 97 17.70 13.56 11.91
N TRP A 98 17.87 13.52 10.60
CA TRP A 98 16.74 13.57 9.68
C TRP A 98 15.81 12.36 9.89
N GLU A 99 16.35 11.17 10.08
CA GLU A 99 15.52 9.98 10.31
C GLU A 99 14.61 10.16 11.54
N GLU A 100 15.12 10.71 12.63
CA GLU A 100 14.36 10.96 13.85
C GLU A 100 13.28 12.03 13.63
N THR A 101 13.67 13.13 12.96
CA THR A 101 12.81 14.29 12.70
C THR A 101 11.60 13.92 11.82
N TRP A 102 11.78 13.01 10.87
CA TRP A 102 10.77 12.60 9.90
C TRP A 102 10.20 11.19 10.15
N SER A 103 10.48 10.59 11.31
CA SER A 103 9.87 9.31 11.71
C SER A 103 8.45 9.52 12.20
N VAL A 104 7.58 8.56 11.87
CA VAL A 104 6.19 8.54 12.30
C VAL A 104 5.95 7.27 13.10
N PRO A 105 5.62 7.35 14.40
CA PRO A 105 5.35 6.17 15.21
C PRO A 105 4.28 5.29 14.56
N PRO A 106 4.56 4.00 14.27
CA PRO A 106 3.56 3.08 13.76
C PRO A 106 2.37 3.02 14.73
N ALA A 107 1.19 3.42 14.26
CA ALA A 107 -0.02 3.43 15.07
C ALA A 107 -0.95 2.29 14.63
N GLY A 108 -1.40 1.50 15.59
CA GLY A 108 -2.47 0.52 15.39
C GLY A 108 -3.83 1.18 15.14
N GLU A 109 -4.80 0.40 14.65
CA GLU A 109 -6.19 0.86 14.55
C GLU A 109 -6.78 0.97 15.98
N PRO A 110 -7.33 2.14 16.38
CA PRO A 110 -7.95 2.27 17.70
C PRO A 110 -9.09 1.26 17.88
N ALA A 111 -9.08 0.47 18.96
CA ALA A 111 -10.02 -0.62 19.19
C ALA A 111 -11.50 -0.20 19.09
N ALA A 112 -11.85 0.96 19.65
CA ALA A 112 -13.22 1.51 19.58
C ALA A 112 -13.64 1.85 18.14
N ARG A 113 -12.72 2.37 17.32
CA ARG A 113 -12.97 2.66 15.90
C ARG A 113 -13.16 1.36 15.11
N ARG A 114 -12.30 0.37 15.36
CA ARG A 114 -12.39 -0.95 14.72
C ARG A 114 -13.70 -1.64 15.04
N ARG A 115 -14.07 -1.71 16.33
CA ARG A 115 -15.32 -2.32 16.77
C ARG A 115 -16.54 -1.69 16.09
N ARG A 116 -16.66 -0.36 16.08
CA ARG A 116 -17.75 0.34 15.38
C ARG A 116 -17.77 0.06 13.87
N ARG A 117 -16.60 -0.08 13.23
CA ARG A 117 -16.49 -0.45 11.81
C ARG A 117 -17.02 -1.87 11.57
N LEU A 118 -16.62 -2.82 12.42
CA LEU A 118 -17.02 -4.23 12.32
C LEU A 118 -18.49 -4.45 12.67
N GLU A 119 -19.06 -3.72 13.64
CA GLU A 119 -20.50 -3.73 13.93
C GLU A 119 -21.33 -3.28 12.72
N ARG A 120 -20.93 -2.19 12.05
CA ARG A 120 -21.57 -1.75 10.80
C ARG A 120 -21.45 -2.78 9.68
N LEU A 121 -20.29 -3.43 9.58
CA LEU A 121 -20.06 -4.48 8.60
C LEU A 121 -20.95 -5.69 8.87
N ALA A 122 -21.05 -6.16 10.12
CA ALA A 122 -21.92 -7.27 10.50
C ALA A 122 -23.39 -6.98 10.15
N ALA A 123 -23.89 -5.79 10.50
CA ALA A 123 -25.24 -5.38 10.12
C ALA A 123 -25.44 -5.37 8.59
N SER A 124 -24.46 -4.87 7.83
CA SER A 124 -24.48 -4.89 6.36
C SER A 124 -24.44 -6.30 5.77
N ARG A 125 -23.77 -7.25 6.45
CA ARG A 125 -23.68 -8.66 6.03
C ARG A 125 -24.98 -9.39 6.27
N LEU A 126 -25.56 -9.27 7.46
CA LEU A 126 -26.86 -9.88 7.78
C LEU A 126 -27.98 -9.34 6.86
N ALA A 127 -27.93 -8.07 6.48
CA ALA A 127 -28.85 -7.48 5.50
C ALA A 127 -28.64 -7.97 4.05
N SER A 128 -27.56 -8.71 3.73
CA SER A 128 -27.25 -9.14 2.36
C SER A 128 -28.29 -10.09 1.79
N ALA A 129 -29.00 -10.84 2.63
CA ALA A 129 -30.04 -11.76 2.19
C ALA A 129 -31.16 -11.05 1.40
N ALA A 130 -31.37 -9.75 1.66
CA ALA A 130 -32.33 -8.92 0.95
C ALA A 130 -31.78 -8.23 -0.32
N VAL A 131 -30.47 -8.33 -0.60
CA VAL A 131 -29.84 -7.68 -1.77
C VAL A 131 -30.15 -8.49 -3.03
N PRO A 132 -30.89 -7.95 -4.01
CA PRO A 132 -31.15 -8.66 -5.24
C PRO A 132 -29.86 -8.79 -6.06
N VAL A 133 -29.57 -10.00 -6.50
CA VAL A 133 -28.52 -10.30 -7.49
C VAL A 133 -29.23 -10.63 -8.79
N GLY A 134 -29.19 -9.75 -9.78
CA GLY A 134 -29.78 -9.97 -11.10
C GLY A 134 -28.75 -10.48 -12.11
N VAL A 135 -29.22 -11.07 -13.22
CA VAL A 135 -28.38 -11.46 -14.36
C VAL A 135 -28.84 -10.65 -15.58
N ASP A 136 -27.90 -10.03 -16.27
CA ASP A 136 -28.12 -9.20 -17.46
C ASP A 136 -26.96 -9.41 -18.44
N LEU A 137 -27.07 -10.44 -19.29
CA LEU A 137 -25.99 -10.82 -20.21
C LEU A 137 -26.11 -10.01 -21.50
N ASP A 138 -25.09 -9.21 -21.81
CA ASP A 138 -25.01 -8.45 -23.06
C ASP A 138 -25.01 -9.40 -24.27
N PRO A 139 -26.05 -9.34 -25.15
CA PRO A 139 -26.14 -10.21 -26.32
C PRO A 139 -24.98 -10.03 -27.30
N PHE A 140 -24.41 -8.82 -27.41
CA PHE A 140 -23.29 -8.57 -28.33
C PHE A 140 -22.02 -9.24 -27.83
N LEU A 141 -21.71 -9.15 -26.53
CA LEU A 141 -20.56 -9.85 -25.97
C LEU A 141 -20.75 -11.36 -25.99
N ARG A 142 -21.98 -11.85 -25.79
CA ARG A 142 -22.30 -13.27 -25.91
C ARG A 142 -22.08 -13.79 -27.33
N ALA A 143 -22.43 -13.01 -28.36
CA ALA A 143 -22.25 -13.38 -29.76
C ALA A 143 -20.77 -13.46 -30.21
N VAL A 144 -19.84 -12.90 -29.44
CA VAL A 144 -18.39 -13.00 -29.68
C VAL A 144 -17.82 -14.33 -29.17
N LEU A 145 -18.51 -14.99 -28.24
CA LEU A 145 -18.07 -16.28 -27.69
C LEU A 145 -18.28 -17.39 -28.73
N ASP A 146 -17.36 -18.36 -28.77
CA ASP A 146 -17.58 -19.59 -29.51
C ASP A 146 -18.65 -20.49 -28.82
N ALA A 147 -19.04 -21.58 -29.49
CA ALA A 147 -20.10 -22.45 -28.99
C ALA A 147 -19.79 -23.06 -27.62
N ASP A 148 -18.55 -23.51 -27.41
CA ASP A 148 -18.12 -24.14 -26.16
C ASP A 148 -18.05 -23.12 -25.02
N GLN A 149 -17.56 -21.91 -25.31
CA GLN A 149 -17.55 -20.78 -24.37
C GLN A 149 -18.96 -20.34 -23.99
N ALA A 150 -19.91 -20.33 -24.93
CA ALA A 150 -21.30 -19.99 -24.66
C ALA A 150 -21.99 -21.05 -23.77
N VAL A 151 -21.76 -22.35 -24.02
CA VAL A 151 -22.25 -23.43 -23.15
C VAL A 151 -21.66 -23.32 -21.75
N ALA A 152 -20.35 -23.05 -21.64
CA ALA A 152 -19.69 -22.87 -20.36
C ALA A 152 -20.23 -21.63 -19.60
N LEU A 153 -20.63 -20.57 -20.31
CA LEU A 153 -21.25 -19.38 -19.73
C LEU A 153 -22.61 -19.71 -19.13
N ASP A 154 -23.46 -20.40 -19.89
CA ASP A 154 -24.79 -20.77 -19.42
C ASP A 154 -24.70 -21.65 -18.16
N ALA A 155 -23.80 -22.64 -18.16
CA ALA A 155 -23.54 -23.48 -16.98
C ALA A 155 -23.03 -22.67 -15.77
N ALA A 156 -22.16 -21.68 -15.99
CA ALA A 156 -21.67 -20.83 -14.90
C ALA A 156 -22.75 -19.89 -14.33
N VAL A 157 -23.70 -19.46 -15.16
CA VAL A 157 -24.83 -18.63 -14.74
C VAL A 157 -25.87 -19.47 -13.99
N GLU A 158 -26.11 -20.70 -14.44
CA GLU A 158 -26.97 -21.66 -13.74
C GLU A 158 -26.41 -22.01 -12.35
N ALA A 159 -25.09 -22.23 -12.27
CA ALA A 159 -24.40 -22.52 -11.01
C ALA A 159 -24.22 -21.30 -10.08
N LEU A 160 -24.82 -20.14 -10.36
CA LEU A 160 -24.59 -18.92 -9.58
C LEU A 160 -25.18 -19.01 -8.16
N TYR A 161 -24.30 -19.03 -7.14
CA TYR A 161 -24.66 -18.94 -5.74
C TYR A 161 -24.92 -17.49 -5.31
N ARG A 162 -26.16 -17.03 -5.53
CA ARG A 162 -26.59 -15.64 -5.25
C ARG A 162 -26.40 -15.21 -3.79
N PRO A 163 -26.70 -16.04 -2.76
CA PRO A 163 -26.44 -15.68 -1.37
C PRO A 163 -24.96 -15.35 -1.11
N GLY A 164 -24.04 -16.20 -1.59
CA GLY A 164 -22.60 -15.95 -1.48
C GLY A 164 -22.17 -14.67 -2.19
N VAL A 165 -22.70 -14.42 -3.40
CA VAL A 165 -22.40 -13.19 -4.14
C VAL A 165 -22.80 -11.95 -3.35
N ALA A 166 -24.02 -11.88 -2.85
CA ALA A 166 -24.51 -10.74 -2.08
C ALA A 166 -23.73 -10.56 -0.77
N TRP A 167 -23.46 -11.67 -0.08
CA TRP A 167 -22.74 -11.68 1.19
C TRP A 167 -21.30 -11.18 1.03
N HIS A 168 -20.51 -11.77 0.15
CA HIS A 168 -19.08 -11.47 0.04
C HIS A 168 -18.77 -10.21 -0.76
N PHE A 169 -19.75 -9.60 -1.45
CA PHE A 169 -19.49 -8.46 -2.32
C PHE A 169 -18.79 -7.32 -1.55
N PRO A 170 -17.76 -6.67 -2.13
CA PRO A 170 -17.02 -5.62 -1.43
C PRO A 170 -17.93 -4.54 -0.86
N ARG A 171 -17.66 -4.13 0.38
CA ARG A 171 -18.32 -2.99 1.02
C ARG A 171 -17.47 -1.73 0.87
N ASP A 172 -18.11 -0.57 1.01
CA ASP A 172 -17.40 0.71 1.02
C ASP A 172 -16.49 0.83 2.26
N ARG A 173 -15.71 1.91 2.33
CA ARG A 173 -14.77 2.17 3.44
C ARG A 173 -15.42 2.21 4.83
N THR A 174 -16.74 2.40 4.91
CA THR A 174 -17.48 2.46 6.18
C THR A 174 -17.92 1.08 6.65
N GLY A 175 -17.92 0.10 5.73
CA GLY A 175 -18.44 -1.25 5.92
C GLY A 175 -19.97 -1.36 5.80
N ALA A 176 -20.69 -0.23 5.72
CA ALA A 176 -22.15 -0.22 5.85
C ALA A 176 -22.89 -0.51 4.54
N ARG A 177 -22.29 -0.16 3.39
CA ARG A 177 -22.95 -0.24 2.07
C ARG A 177 -22.10 -1.03 1.09
N LEU A 178 -22.75 -1.62 0.09
CA LEU A 178 -22.07 -2.20 -1.07
C LEU A 178 -21.18 -1.15 -1.72
N ALA A 179 -19.97 -1.53 -2.11
CA ALA A 179 -19.03 -0.64 -2.78
C ALA A 179 -19.56 -0.29 -4.17
N GLY A 180 -19.95 0.97 -4.37
CA GLY A 180 -20.41 1.45 -5.67
C GLY A 180 -19.28 1.48 -6.70
N ARG A 181 -19.62 1.26 -7.97
CA ARG A 181 -18.66 1.19 -9.10
C ARG A 181 -17.56 0.13 -8.95
N THR A 182 -17.69 -0.78 -8.00
CA THR A 182 -16.81 -1.93 -7.89
C THR A 182 -17.25 -3.01 -8.86
N ARG A 183 -16.28 -3.65 -9.52
CA ARG A 183 -16.49 -4.83 -10.36
C ARG A 183 -15.69 -6.00 -9.80
N VAL A 184 -16.37 -7.14 -9.64
CA VAL A 184 -15.76 -8.39 -9.20
C VAL A 184 -15.73 -9.35 -10.39
N LEU A 185 -14.55 -9.87 -10.74
CA LEU A 185 -14.40 -10.85 -11.83
C LEU A 185 -14.67 -12.26 -11.30
N LEU A 186 -15.58 -12.99 -11.92
CA LEU A 186 -15.97 -14.35 -11.52
C LEU A 186 -15.28 -15.42 -12.35
N ARG A 187 -15.29 -15.29 -13.69
CA ARG A 187 -14.68 -16.26 -14.62
C ARG A 187 -14.35 -15.59 -15.96
N GLU A 188 -13.23 -15.99 -16.56
CA GLU A 188 -12.84 -15.60 -17.93
C GLU A 188 -13.40 -16.60 -18.93
N PHE A 189 -14.04 -16.11 -19.99
CA PHE A 189 -14.63 -16.93 -21.06
C PHE A 189 -13.84 -16.81 -22.36
N ALA A 190 -13.41 -15.60 -22.71
CA ALA A 190 -12.51 -15.38 -23.83
C ALA A 190 -11.23 -14.68 -23.34
N PRO A 191 -10.06 -15.33 -23.42
CA PRO A 191 -8.81 -14.73 -23.00
C PRO A 191 -8.43 -13.56 -23.92
N PRO A 192 -7.68 -12.56 -23.42
CA PRO A 192 -7.24 -11.44 -24.23
C PRO A 192 -6.23 -11.91 -25.31
N PRO A 193 -6.23 -11.28 -26.51
CA PRO A 193 -5.27 -11.61 -27.57
C PRO A 193 -3.81 -11.26 -27.22
N HIS A 194 -3.59 -10.41 -26.21
CA HIS A 194 -2.26 -10.08 -25.70
C HIS A 194 -2.32 -9.79 -24.19
N PRO A 195 -1.21 -9.91 -23.43
CA PRO A 195 -1.25 -9.83 -21.97
C PRO A 195 -1.76 -8.51 -21.38
N ASN A 196 -1.80 -7.42 -22.14
CA ASN A 196 -2.33 -6.12 -21.71
C ASN A 196 -3.77 -5.84 -22.18
N ALA A 197 -4.34 -6.70 -23.03
CA ALA A 197 -5.69 -6.53 -23.56
C ALA A 197 -6.75 -6.87 -22.50
N LYS A 198 -7.99 -6.57 -22.87
CA LYS A 198 -9.17 -7.05 -22.16
C LYS A 198 -9.55 -8.43 -22.68
N GLY A 199 -9.88 -9.35 -21.77
CA GLY A 199 -10.62 -10.57 -22.10
C GLY A 199 -12.12 -10.34 -21.86
N ILE A 200 -12.96 -11.31 -22.20
CA ILE A 200 -14.39 -11.33 -21.87
C ILE A 200 -14.59 -12.10 -20.57
N TRP A 201 -15.16 -11.44 -19.58
CA TRP A 201 -15.35 -11.95 -18.23
C TRP A 201 -16.83 -11.95 -17.84
N LEU A 202 -17.24 -12.97 -17.09
CA LEU A 202 -18.43 -12.89 -16.24
C LEU A 202 -18.06 -12.10 -14.98
N VAL A 203 -18.84 -11.06 -14.68
CA VAL A 203 -18.55 -10.11 -13.62
C VAL A 203 -19.78 -9.80 -12.80
N VAL A 204 -19.57 -9.40 -11.54
CA VAL A 204 -20.60 -8.77 -10.70
C VAL A 204 -20.28 -7.29 -10.59
N ASP A 205 -21.18 -6.43 -11.05
CA ASP A 205 -21.09 -5.00 -10.84
C ASP A 205 -21.87 -4.59 -9.58
N GLY A 206 -21.23 -3.71 -8.80
CA GLY A 206 -21.83 -3.05 -7.66
C GLY A 206 -22.86 -2.01 -8.07
N PRO A 207 -23.69 -1.54 -7.11
CA PRO A 207 -24.76 -0.60 -7.42
C PRO A 207 -24.19 0.74 -7.94
N PRO A 208 -24.90 1.40 -8.87
CA PRO A 208 -24.64 2.79 -9.18
C PRO A 208 -24.71 3.68 -7.93
N PRO A 209 -24.01 4.82 -7.91
CA PRO A 209 -24.17 5.77 -6.81
C PRO A 209 -25.63 6.25 -6.70
N ARG A 210 -26.17 6.27 -5.47
CA ARG A 210 -27.51 6.81 -5.12
C ARG A 210 -28.72 6.00 -5.63
N THR A 211 -28.55 4.76 -6.08
CA THR A 211 -29.66 3.85 -6.41
C THR A 211 -29.89 2.84 -5.28
N GLU A 212 -31.00 2.10 -5.36
CA GLU A 212 -31.23 0.94 -4.51
C GLU A 212 -30.09 -0.08 -4.63
N ALA A 213 -29.84 -0.80 -3.53
CA ALA A 213 -28.76 -1.77 -3.42
C ALA A 213 -29.09 -3.04 -4.22
N ARG A 214 -28.72 -3.07 -5.50
CA ARG A 214 -28.80 -4.23 -6.38
C ARG A 214 -27.43 -4.54 -6.98
N LEU A 215 -27.13 -5.84 -7.11
CA LEU A 215 -25.98 -6.35 -7.83
C LEU A 215 -26.42 -6.90 -9.19
N THR A 216 -25.58 -6.71 -10.21
CA THR A 216 -25.86 -7.22 -11.55
C THR A 216 -24.71 -8.08 -12.05
N VAL A 217 -25.02 -9.32 -12.39
CA VAL A 217 -24.11 -10.25 -13.05
C VAL A 217 -24.23 -10.07 -14.56
N ARG A 218 -23.10 -9.86 -15.24
CA ARG A 218 -23.09 -9.63 -16.69
C ARG A 218 -21.78 -10.04 -17.34
N LEU A 219 -21.75 -10.03 -18.66
CA LEU A 219 -20.51 -10.04 -19.43
C LEU A 219 -19.87 -8.64 -19.48
N ALA A 220 -18.55 -8.59 -19.39
CA ALA A 220 -17.79 -7.37 -19.55
C ALA A 220 -16.39 -7.65 -20.09
N GLU A 221 -15.88 -6.72 -20.90
CA GLU A 221 -14.46 -6.68 -21.19
C GLU A 221 -13.68 -6.17 -19.97
N ALA A 222 -12.66 -6.91 -19.54
CA ALA A 222 -11.83 -6.53 -18.39
C ALA A 222 -10.36 -6.97 -18.52
N VAL A 223 -9.46 -6.18 -17.92
CA VAL A 223 -8.03 -6.52 -17.81
C VAL A 223 -7.80 -7.32 -16.52
N GLY A 224 -7.88 -8.65 -16.60
CA GLY A 224 -7.85 -9.53 -15.43
C GLY A 224 -6.61 -9.38 -14.54
N LYS A 225 -5.43 -9.05 -15.09
CA LYS A 225 -4.19 -8.93 -14.29
C LYS A 225 -4.09 -7.68 -13.41
N ALA A 226 -4.91 -6.66 -13.69
CA ALA A 226 -4.96 -5.41 -12.93
C ALA A 226 -6.19 -5.33 -12.01
N ALA A 227 -7.08 -6.33 -12.09
CA ALA A 227 -8.30 -6.39 -11.31
C ALA A 227 -8.00 -6.83 -9.88
N VAL A 228 -8.41 -5.98 -8.94
CA VAL A 228 -8.21 -6.18 -7.49
C VAL A 228 -9.18 -7.22 -6.93
N HIS A 229 -10.41 -7.27 -7.44
CA HIS A 229 -11.46 -8.19 -6.99
C HIS A 229 -11.65 -9.31 -8.01
N ARG A 230 -11.06 -10.47 -7.70
CA ARG A 230 -11.03 -11.65 -8.56
C ARG A 230 -11.46 -12.89 -7.79
N TRP A 231 -12.70 -13.29 -7.95
CA TRP A 231 -13.26 -14.49 -7.31
C TRP A 231 -13.17 -15.74 -8.18
N ASP A 232 -12.57 -15.63 -9.38
CA ASP A 232 -12.17 -16.80 -10.17
C ASP A 232 -11.20 -17.73 -9.43
N ARG A 233 -10.59 -17.26 -8.34
CA ARG A 233 -9.68 -18.01 -7.48
C ARG A 233 -10.32 -18.58 -6.21
N VAL A 234 -11.58 -18.25 -5.96
CA VAL A 234 -12.37 -18.70 -4.80
C VAL A 234 -13.83 -18.93 -5.24
N PRO A 235 -14.07 -19.97 -6.07
CA PRO A 235 -15.39 -20.26 -6.61
C PRO A 235 -16.48 -20.39 -5.55
N GLU A 236 -16.14 -20.78 -4.32
CA GLU A 236 -17.05 -20.96 -3.19
C GLU A 236 -17.81 -19.67 -2.81
N ARG A 237 -17.28 -18.50 -3.20
CA ARG A 237 -17.97 -17.22 -2.98
C ARG A 237 -19.15 -16.98 -3.92
N TRP A 238 -19.25 -17.71 -5.03
CA TRP A 238 -20.21 -17.39 -6.09
C TRP A 238 -20.75 -18.57 -6.89
N ARG A 239 -20.24 -19.78 -6.71
CA ARG A 239 -20.71 -21.00 -7.37
C ARG A 239 -21.35 -21.95 -6.37
N ALA A 240 -22.54 -22.44 -6.69
CA ALA A 240 -23.30 -23.39 -5.89
C ALA A 240 -22.76 -24.83 -6.01
N ASP A 241 -22.04 -25.10 -7.09
CA ASP A 241 -21.42 -26.39 -7.40
C ASP A 241 -19.92 -26.41 -7.08
N ALA A 242 -19.41 -25.42 -6.33
CA ALA A 242 -18.03 -25.44 -5.89
C ALA A 242 -17.84 -26.56 -4.86
N ASP A 243 -16.85 -27.42 -5.06
CA ASP A 243 -16.47 -28.44 -4.09
C ASP A 243 -16.32 -27.80 -2.70
N GLY A 244 -17.10 -28.31 -1.74
CA GLY A 244 -17.34 -27.66 -0.45
C GLY A 244 -16.08 -27.53 0.39
N ARG A 245 -15.35 -26.42 0.22
CA ARG A 245 -14.34 -26.02 1.20
C ARG A 245 -15.03 -25.61 2.49
N SER A 246 -14.49 -26.10 3.58
CA SER A 246 -14.80 -25.57 4.91
C SER A 246 -14.41 -24.09 5.02
N LEU A 247 -15.04 -23.35 5.95
CA LEU A 247 -14.62 -21.98 6.28
C LEU A 247 -13.14 -21.90 6.65
N ASP A 248 -12.64 -22.93 7.34
CA ASP A 248 -11.25 -23.01 7.78
C ASP A 248 -10.31 -23.06 6.56
N GLU A 249 -10.61 -23.86 5.54
CA GLU A 249 -9.84 -23.90 4.28
C GLU A 249 -9.93 -22.57 3.51
N LEU A 250 -11.09 -21.92 3.48
CA LEU A 250 -11.25 -20.60 2.85
C LEU A 250 -10.39 -19.52 3.50
N TRP A 251 -10.25 -19.58 4.84
CA TRP A 251 -9.38 -18.69 5.60
C TRP A 251 -7.91 -19.13 5.59
N GLY A 252 -7.59 -20.26 4.96
CA GLY A 252 -6.25 -20.80 4.84
C GLY A 252 -5.72 -21.40 6.15
N PHE A 253 -6.62 -21.94 6.98
CA PHE A 253 -6.25 -22.75 8.14
C PHE A 253 -5.89 -24.17 7.68
N GLY A 254 -4.90 -24.75 8.32
CA GLY A 254 -4.35 -26.06 7.95
C GLY A 254 -2.87 -26.18 8.31
N GLY A 255 -2.41 -27.42 8.47
CA GLY A 255 -1.04 -27.70 8.90
C GLY A 255 -0.73 -27.03 10.25
N THR A 256 0.17 -26.05 10.24
CA THR A 256 0.57 -25.28 11.44
C THR A 256 -0.28 -24.04 11.70
N VAL A 257 -1.15 -23.64 10.75
CA VAL A 257 -1.97 -22.44 10.86
C VAL A 257 -3.32 -22.79 11.49
N THR A 258 -3.53 -22.36 12.74
CA THR A 258 -4.77 -22.55 13.50
C THR A 258 -5.56 -21.25 13.61
N ALA A 259 -6.82 -21.33 14.06
CA ALA A 259 -7.63 -20.14 14.34
C ALA A 259 -7.02 -19.24 15.43
N SER A 260 -6.39 -19.82 16.46
CA SER A 260 -5.68 -19.06 17.49
C SER A 260 -4.49 -18.33 16.90
N PHE A 261 -3.67 -19.00 16.09
CA PHE A 261 -2.54 -18.40 15.41
C PHE A 261 -2.99 -17.20 14.54
N ALA A 262 -4.03 -17.38 13.73
CA ALA A 262 -4.57 -16.30 12.90
C ALA A 262 -5.09 -15.12 13.73
N THR A 263 -5.67 -15.39 14.90
CA THR A 263 -6.14 -14.37 15.85
C THR A 263 -4.97 -13.56 16.43
N ASP A 264 -3.91 -14.23 16.86
CA ASP A 264 -2.71 -13.58 17.43
C ASP A 264 -2.01 -12.69 16.39
N ILE A 265 -1.83 -13.21 15.17
CA ILE A 265 -1.28 -12.44 14.04
C ILE A 265 -2.17 -11.24 13.71
N THR A 266 -3.49 -11.43 13.71
CA THR A 266 -4.44 -10.34 13.47
C THR A 266 -4.36 -9.26 14.54
N ALA A 267 -4.25 -9.65 15.81
CA ALA A 267 -4.09 -8.71 16.92
C ALA A 267 -2.79 -7.90 16.79
N ALA A 268 -1.68 -8.56 16.45
CA ALA A 268 -0.40 -7.90 16.21
C ALA A 268 -0.44 -6.90 15.04
N LEU A 269 -1.01 -7.30 13.89
CA LEU A 269 -1.16 -6.43 12.71
C LEU A 269 -2.00 -5.18 13.04
N VAL A 270 -3.12 -5.38 13.70
CA VAL A 270 -4.01 -4.27 14.08
C VAL A 270 -3.42 -3.39 15.17
N GLY A 271 -2.60 -3.95 16.06
CA GLY A 271 -1.85 -3.21 17.08
C GLY A 271 -0.69 -2.36 16.54
N GLY A 272 -0.36 -2.49 15.24
CA GLY A 272 0.79 -1.80 14.64
C GLY A 272 2.11 -2.58 14.72
N HIS A 273 2.08 -3.82 15.24
CA HIS A 273 3.24 -4.72 15.31
C HIS A 273 3.40 -5.54 14.02
N ALA A 274 3.37 -4.83 12.88
CA ALA A 274 3.29 -5.48 11.57
C ALA A 274 4.53 -6.33 11.24
N LEU A 275 5.73 -5.89 11.65
CA LEU A 275 6.96 -6.65 11.40
C LEU A 275 6.99 -7.97 12.16
N ASP A 276 6.65 -7.96 13.43
CA ASP A 276 6.63 -9.17 14.26
C ASP A 276 5.63 -10.19 13.72
N ALA A 277 4.44 -9.71 13.31
CA ALA A 277 3.42 -10.53 12.65
C ALA A 277 3.93 -11.15 11.33
N LEU A 278 4.59 -10.37 10.47
CA LEU A 278 5.14 -10.85 9.21
C LEU A 278 6.24 -11.90 9.44
N VAL A 279 7.16 -11.65 10.38
CA VAL A 279 8.24 -12.58 10.74
C VAL A 279 7.67 -13.89 11.27
N THR A 280 6.65 -13.83 12.13
CA THR A 280 5.98 -15.01 12.68
C THR A 280 5.31 -15.86 11.60
N CYS A 281 4.79 -15.22 10.54
CA CYS A 281 4.27 -15.91 9.36
C CYS A 281 5.35 -16.37 8.35
N GLY A 282 6.64 -16.16 8.64
CA GLY A 282 7.75 -16.52 7.74
C GLY A 282 7.85 -15.62 6.50
N VAL A 283 7.23 -14.44 6.52
CA VAL A 283 7.33 -13.45 5.45
C VAL A 283 8.63 -12.65 5.61
N VAL A 284 9.42 -12.62 4.55
CA VAL A 284 10.65 -11.82 4.50
C VAL A 284 10.30 -10.39 4.10
N VAL A 285 10.89 -9.41 4.80
CA VAL A 285 10.81 -7.99 4.43
C VAL A 285 12.20 -7.51 4.00
N ASP A 286 12.26 -6.68 2.96
CA ASP A 286 13.50 -5.99 2.62
C ASP A 286 13.70 -4.74 3.49
N GLU A 287 14.91 -4.18 3.47
CA GLU A 287 15.24 -3.05 4.32
C GLU A 287 14.40 -1.78 4.06
N PRO A 288 14.10 -1.38 2.80
CA PRO A 288 13.15 -0.30 2.55
C PRO A 288 11.77 -0.55 3.17
N THR A 289 11.25 -1.79 3.09
CA THR A 289 9.97 -2.16 3.73
C THR A 289 10.07 -2.11 5.23
N GLN A 290 11.14 -2.65 5.82
CA GLN A 290 11.35 -2.63 7.26
C GLN A 290 11.38 -1.20 7.79
N ARG A 291 12.08 -0.29 7.10
CA ARG A 291 12.10 1.14 7.46
C ARG A 291 10.70 1.74 7.39
N LEU A 292 9.97 1.50 6.30
CA LEU A 292 8.60 1.96 6.16
C LEU A 292 7.69 1.45 7.28
N LEU A 293 7.74 0.15 7.61
CA LEU A 293 6.88 -0.44 8.64
C LEU A 293 7.27 -0.06 10.07
N THR A 294 8.50 0.41 10.27
CA THR A 294 8.95 1.02 11.55
C THR A 294 8.74 2.53 11.60
N GLY A 295 8.07 3.11 10.61
CA GLY A 295 7.77 4.54 10.62
C GLY A 295 8.89 5.42 10.10
N ARG A 296 9.98 4.84 9.61
CA ARG A 296 11.17 5.57 9.17
C ARG A 296 11.10 5.89 7.68
N PRO A 297 11.58 7.06 7.25
CA PRO A 297 11.70 7.37 5.83
C PRO A 297 12.63 6.37 5.12
N THR A 298 12.27 5.96 3.92
CA THR A 298 13.09 5.08 3.07
C THR A 298 14.34 5.80 2.57
N ARG A 299 14.20 7.08 2.22
CA ARG A 299 15.25 7.99 1.74
C ARG A 299 14.91 9.43 2.08
N PHE A 300 15.92 10.30 2.15
CA PHE A 300 15.73 11.72 2.45
C PHE A 300 14.79 12.42 1.45
N THR A 301 14.94 12.18 0.15
CA THR A 301 14.07 12.78 -0.89
C THR A 301 12.62 12.30 -0.85
N GLU A 302 12.34 11.24 -0.10
CA GLU A 302 11.01 10.64 0.04
C GLU A 302 10.36 10.95 1.40
N ARG A 303 11.09 11.59 2.32
CA ARG A 303 10.67 11.82 3.72
C ARG A 303 9.33 12.54 3.89
N ARG A 304 8.98 13.44 2.96
CA ARG A 304 7.70 14.16 2.98
C ARG A 304 6.47 13.25 2.81
N TRP A 305 6.67 12.03 2.33
CA TRP A 305 5.61 11.04 2.14
C TRP A 305 5.56 9.99 3.24
N THR A 306 6.49 10.00 4.19
CA THR A 306 6.62 8.95 5.22
C THR A 306 5.31 8.75 5.96
N ASP A 307 4.70 9.80 6.52
CA ASP A 307 3.44 9.70 7.24
C ASP A 307 2.33 9.03 6.41
N LEU A 308 2.12 9.52 5.19
CA LEU A 308 1.11 8.97 4.29
C LEU A 308 1.37 7.50 3.95
N TRP A 309 2.62 7.15 3.65
CA TRP A 309 2.99 5.78 3.27
C TRP A 309 2.92 4.82 4.46
N VAL A 310 3.39 5.23 5.65
CA VAL A 310 3.31 4.45 6.89
C VAL A 310 1.84 4.18 7.22
N THR A 311 1.02 5.23 7.26
CA THR A 311 -0.41 5.12 7.55
C THR A 311 -1.14 4.19 6.57
N ASN A 312 -0.89 4.34 5.26
CA ASN A 312 -1.53 3.50 4.25
C ASN A 312 -1.02 2.05 4.29
N ALA A 313 0.26 1.84 4.54
CA ALA A 313 0.85 0.50 4.62
C ALA A 313 0.30 -0.27 5.83
N LEU A 314 0.26 0.35 7.01
CA LEU A 314 -0.27 -0.27 8.22
C LEU A 314 -1.78 -0.50 8.12
N THR A 315 -2.53 0.42 7.50
CA THR A 315 -3.96 0.21 7.22
C THR A 315 -4.18 -1.01 6.33
N ALA A 316 -3.38 -1.17 5.26
CA ALA A 316 -3.48 -2.34 4.38
C ALA A 316 -3.11 -3.64 5.10
N LEU A 317 -2.07 -3.61 5.94
CA LEU A 317 -1.61 -4.78 6.70
C LEU A 317 -2.57 -5.19 7.82
N ALA A 318 -3.33 -4.25 8.40
CA ALA A 318 -4.35 -4.57 9.41
C ALA A 318 -5.44 -5.54 8.89
N ASP A 319 -5.75 -5.45 7.59
CA ASP A 319 -6.72 -6.34 6.92
C ASP A 319 -6.03 -7.54 6.22
N ALA A 320 -4.71 -7.69 6.32
CA ALA A 320 -3.96 -8.77 5.68
C ALA A 320 -4.07 -10.13 6.39
N ALA A 321 -3.88 -11.20 5.63
CA ALA A 321 -3.70 -12.57 6.11
C ALA A 321 -2.34 -13.13 5.65
N PRO A 322 -1.22 -12.69 6.27
CA PRO A 322 0.13 -13.04 5.81
C PRO A 322 0.43 -14.54 5.81
N TRP A 323 -0.28 -15.34 6.62
CA TRP A 323 -0.19 -16.81 6.59
C TRP A 323 -0.65 -17.42 5.25
N ARG A 324 -1.43 -16.70 4.43
CA ARG A 324 -1.91 -17.16 3.11
C ARG A 324 -0.96 -16.78 1.97
N TRP A 325 -0.04 -15.86 2.21
CA TRP A 325 0.79 -15.24 1.17
C TRP A 325 1.72 -16.20 0.42
N PRO A 326 2.31 -17.25 1.06
CA PRO A 326 3.11 -18.24 0.33
C PRO A 326 2.35 -18.90 -0.83
N SER A 327 1.04 -19.12 -0.66
CA SER A 327 0.16 -19.71 -1.67
C SER A 327 -0.42 -18.67 -2.64
N ALA A 328 -0.50 -17.39 -2.22
CA ALA A 328 -1.04 -16.29 -3.03
C ALA A 328 -0.17 -15.94 -4.24
N VAL A 329 1.16 -16.11 -4.12
CA VAL A 329 2.11 -15.83 -5.21
C VAL A 329 2.96 -17.06 -5.49
N PRO A 330 2.66 -17.82 -6.56
CA PRO A 330 3.44 -19.00 -6.94
C PRO A 330 4.91 -18.66 -7.29
N PRO A 331 5.85 -19.60 -7.10
CA PRO A 331 7.23 -19.45 -7.56
C PRO A 331 7.32 -19.08 -9.05
N GLY A 332 8.34 -18.29 -9.40
CA GLY A 332 8.59 -17.87 -10.79
C GLY A 332 7.63 -16.79 -11.33
N ARG A 333 6.64 -16.35 -10.55
CA ARG A 333 5.79 -15.21 -10.92
C ARG A 333 6.49 -13.88 -10.65
N ARG A 334 6.24 -12.90 -11.52
CA ARG A 334 6.65 -11.51 -11.29
C ARG A 334 6.01 -10.99 -10.01
N ARG A 335 6.71 -10.09 -9.31
CA ARG A 335 6.15 -9.34 -8.18
C ARG A 335 4.81 -8.68 -8.54
N GLN A 336 3.89 -8.72 -7.61
CA GLN A 336 2.53 -8.21 -7.77
C GLN A 336 2.23 -7.20 -6.69
N ARG A 337 1.52 -6.12 -7.02
CA ARG A 337 1.14 -5.11 -6.05
C ARG A 337 0.03 -5.63 -5.15
N LEU A 338 0.22 -5.52 -3.83
CA LEU A 338 -0.84 -5.71 -2.84
C LEU A 338 -1.71 -4.44 -2.75
N GLU A 339 -1.06 -3.31 -2.47
CA GLU A 339 -1.73 -2.03 -2.23
C GLU A 339 -0.90 -0.85 -2.75
N GLY A 340 -1.58 0.22 -3.18
CA GLY A 340 -0.95 1.48 -3.59
C GLY A 340 -0.95 2.51 -2.45
N LEU A 341 0.23 3.06 -2.14
CA LEU A 341 0.41 3.97 -0.99
C LEU A 341 0.20 5.46 -1.33
N ARG A 342 -0.08 5.79 -2.60
CA ARG A 342 -0.33 7.15 -3.11
C ARG A 342 0.87 8.11 -2.95
N GLY A 343 0.65 9.41 -3.19
CA GLY A 343 1.64 10.49 -2.99
C GLY A 343 2.47 10.85 -4.23
N ARG A 344 3.02 9.87 -4.95
CA ARG A 344 3.89 10.10 -6.11
C ARG A 344 3.14 10.07 -7.44
N VAL A 345 3.65 10.78 -8.46
CA VAL A 345 3.06 10.90 -9.81
C VAL A 345 2.85 9.51 -10.45
N ALA A 346 1.85 9.40 -11.34
CA ALA A 346 1.32 8.15 -11.87
C ALA A 346 2.33 7.15 -12.48
N SER A 347 3.51 7.61 -12.92
CA SER A 347 4.58 6.78 -13.48
C SER A 347 5.39 6.01 -12.43
N ASN A 348 5.45 6.50 -11.18
CA ASN A 348 6.19 5.90 -10.07
C ASN A 348 5.25 5.65 -8.88
N ARG A 349 4.32 4.71 -9.04
CA ARG A 349 3.35 4.40 -7.98
C ARG A 349 4.04 3.68 -6.82
N SER A 350 4.13 4.37 -5.69
CA SER A 350 4.54 3.77 -4.42
C SER A 350 3.54 2.69 -4.00
N GLY A 351 4.03 1.53 -3.63
CA GLY A 351 3.18 0.39 -3.29
C GLY A 351 3.91 -0.67 -2.48
N LEU A 352 3.11 -1.53 -1.85
CA LEU A 352 3.58 -2.79 -1.29
C LEU A 352 3.44 -3.88 -2.35
N PHE A 353 4.49 -4.68 -2.51
CA PHE A 353 4.56 -5.74 -3.50
C PHE A 353 4.86 -7.06 -2.82
N LEU A 354 4.15 -8.09 -3.25
CA LEU A 354 4.37 -9.47 -2.85
C LEU A 354 5.01 -10.24 -4.00
N GLN A 355 6.01 -11.04 -3.67
CA GLN A 355 6.67 -11.97 -4.58
C GLN A 355 7.08 -13.22 -3.83
N ASN A 356 7.33 -14.30 -4.56
CA ASN A 356 7.91 -15.51 -4.01
C ASN A 356 9.37 -15.60 -4.43
N ARG A 357 10.30 -15.63 -3.46
CA ARG A 357 11.73 -15.86 -3.68
C ARG A 357 12.14 -17.11 -2.94
N SER A 358 12.65 -18.09 -3.69
CA SER A 358 13.17 -19.36 -3.14
C SER A 358 12.18 -20.05 -2.19
N GLY A 359 10.89 -20.04 -2.54
CA GLY A 359 9.82 -20.67 -1.75
C GLY A 359 9.29 -19.83 -0.59
N ARG A 360 9.78 -18.60 -0.39
CA ARG A 360 9.32 -17.69 0.67
C ARG A 360 8.59 -16.48 0.11
N ALA A 361 7.52 -16.09 0.80
CA ALA A 361 6.85 -14.83 0.54
C ALA A 361 7.78 -13.67 0.94
N VAL A 362 7.96 -12.71 0.05
CA VAL A 362 8.76 -11.50 0.28
C VAL A 362 7.88 -10.29 0.05
N LEU A 363 7.76 -9.45 1.08
CA LEU A 363 7.10 -8.15 1.00
C LEU A 363 8.16 -7.07 0.73
N THR A 364 7.93 -6.28 -0.31
CA THR A 364 8.82 -5.19 -0.73
C THR A 364 8.04 -3.90 -0.93
N PHE A 365 8.53 -2.79 -0.38
CA PHE A 365 8.14 -1.44 -0.72
C PHE A 365 8.93 -1.00 -1.94
N ASP A 366 8.24 -0.52 -2.97
CA ASP A 366 8.88 0.02 -4.16
C ASP A 366 8.02 1.12 -4.80
N CYS A 367 8.65 1.94 -5.64
CA CYS A 367 8.01 2.96 -6.46
C CYS A 367 8.03 2.52 -7.93
N ASN A 368 7.12 1.61 -8.31
CA ASN A 368 7.06 1.10 -9.69
C ASN A 368 5.66 1.20 -10.31
N GLY A 369 5.62 1.37 -11.63
CA GLY A 369 4.38 1.46 -12.41
C GLY A 369 3.73 0.11 -12.74
N SER A 370 4.09 -1.00 -12.10
CA SER A 370 3.59 -2.32 -12.49
C SER A 370 2.05 -2.37 -12.42
N PRO A 371 1.37 -2.83 -13.48
CA PRO A 371 -0.08 -2.99 -13.45
C PRO A 371 -0.50 -4.31 -12.79
N LEU A 372 0.44 -5.21 -12.48
CA LEU A 372 0.15 -6.51 -11.87
C LEU A 372 -0.30 -6.32 -10.43
N VAL A 373 -1.45 -6.88 -10.09
CA VAL A 373 -2.05 -6.83 -8.76
C VAL A 373 -2.30 -8.24 -8.25
N THR A 374 -2.01 -8.48 -6.97
CA THR A 374 -2.46 -9.70 -6.29
C THR A 374 -3.93 -9.51 -5.91
N PRO A 375 -4.85 -10.39 -6.36
CA PRO A 375 -6.24 -10.35 -5.96
C PRO A 375 -6.41 -10.24 -4.44
N ARG A 376 -7.22 -9.28 -3.96
CA ARG A 376 -7.46 -9.06 -2.52
C ARG A 376 -7.84 -10.34 -1.80
N VAL A 377 -8.67 -11.16 -2.42
CA VAL A 377 -9.14 -12.42 -1.84
C VAL A 377 -8.06 -13.44 -1.53
N LEU A 378 -6.86 -13.31 -2.11
CA LEU A 378 -5.72 -14.21 -1.87
C LEU A 378 -4.81 -13.74 -0.74
N TRP A 379 -4.80 -12.44 -0.42
CA TRP A 379 -3.84 -11.88 0.55
C TRP A 379 -4.50 -11.18 1.74
N GLU A 380 -5.76 -10.76 1.61
CA GLU A 380 -6.55 -10.20 2.70
C GLU A 380 -7.20 -11.29 3.53
N ARG A 381 -7.37 -11.00 4.81
CA ARG A 381 -8.21 -11.78 5.71
C ARG A 381 -9.67 -11.60 5.30
N ASP A 382 -10.45 -12.67 5.38
CA ASP A 382 -11.89 -12.52 5.23
C ASP A 382 -12.44 -11.75 6.44
N PRO A 383 -13.17 -10.64 6.25
CA PRO A 383 -13.73 -9.91 7.37
C PRO A 383 -14.62 -10.76 8.28
N ASP A 384 -15.21 -11.83 7.74
CA ASP A 384 -16.07 -12.73 8.51
C ASP A 384 -15.31 -13.41 9.66
N LEU A 385 -13.98 -13.61 9.54
CA LEU A 385 -13.13 -14.11 10.63
C LEU A 385 -13.06 -13.10 11.80
N ASP A 386 -12.96 -11.81 11.51
CA ASP A 386 -12.98 -10.75 12.53
C ASP A 386 -14.34 -10.64 13.21
N LEU A 387 -15.43 -10.80 12.45
CA LEU A 387 -16.78 -10.73 12.97
C LEU A 387 -17.09 -11.89 13.92
N LEU A 388 -16.63 -13.10 13.60
CA LEU A 388 -16.72 -14.26 14.49
C LEU A 388 -15.89 -14.08 15.75
N GLY A 389 -14.65 -13.60 15.63
CA GLY A 389 -13.78 -13.35 16.77
C GLY A 389 -14.35 -12.33 17.78
N LEU A 390 -15.22 -11.43 17.32
CA LEU A 390 -15.95 -10.48 18.16
C LEU A 390 -17.35 -10.95 18.58
N GLY A 391 -17.79 -12.14 18.16
CA GLY A 391 -19.14 -12.65 18.42
C GLY A 391 -20.25 -11.82 17.75
N LEU A 392 -19.92 -11.09 16.68
CA LEU A 392 -20.90 -10.30 15.90
C LEU A 392 -21.63 -11.14 14.86
N LEU A 393 -21.08 -12.31 14.53
CA LEU A 393 -21.66 -13.35 13.69
C LEU A 393 -21.37 -14.71 14.30
N THR A 394 -22.06 -15.73 13.81
CA THR A 394 -21.80 -17.16 14.03
C THR A 394 -21.44 -17.82 12.71
N ARG A 395 -20.82 -19.01 12.76
CA ARG A 395 -20.48 -19.75 11.53
C ARG A 395 -21.71 -20.08 10.68
N ALA A 396 -22.88 -20.24 11.30
CA ALA A 396 -24.13 -20.53 10.62
C ALA A 396 -24.68 -19.34 9.81
N ASP A 397 -24.26 -18.11 10.14
CA ASP A 397 -24.66 -16.91 9.40
C ASP A 397 -23.92 -16.77 8.07
N ILE A 398 -22.78 -17.44 7.90
CA ILE A 398 -21.92 -17.31 6.72
C ILE A 398 -22.39 -18.30 5.64
N PRO A 399 -22.89 -17.82 4.50
CA PRO A 399 -23.37 -18.68 3.43
C PRO A 399 -22.20 -19.41 2.78
N LEU A 400 -22.28 -20.74 2.77
CA LEU A 400 -21.47 -21.62 1.93
C LEU A 400 -22.38 -22.35 0.93
N PRO A 401 -21.86 -22.66 -0.28
CA PRO A 401 -22.62 -23.34 -1.33
C PRO A 401 -23.03 -24.77 -0.95
#